data_AF-A0A2D7PJU7-F1
#
_entry.id   AF-A0A2D7PJU7-F1
#
_cell.length_a   1.000
_cell.length_b   1.000
_cell.length_c   1.000
_cell.angle_alpha   90.00
_cell.angle_beta   90.00
_cell.angle_gamma   90.00
#
_symmetry.space_group_name_H-M   'P 1'
#
loop_
_entity.id
_entity.type
_entity.pdbx_description
1 polymer ?
#
loop_
_entity_poly.entity_id
_entity_poly.type
_entity_poly.pdbx_seq_one_letter_code
_entity_poly.pdbx_strand_id
1 'polypeptide(L)'
;MKVLVTGSAGFIGSAVAGRLLDRGDVVLGIDSLNDYYDVGLKEARRDQLLSRESYLDHCLDIADAGVFSEAVRSFEPEVIVHMAAQAGVRYSIEAPEAYVHSNIVGFLNVLELARKLRVKHLVYASSSSVYGANETTPFSVHDNVDHPISFYAATKKSNELMAHSYSHLYNVPTTGLR
;
A
#
# COMPACT_ATOMS: atom_id res chain seq x y z
N MET A 1 -0.24 17.02 -9.59
CA MET A 1 0.95 16.15 -9.38
C MET A 1 0.69 14.78 -9.99
N LYS A 2 1.74 13.99 -10.23
CA LYS A 2 1.60 12.57 -10.61
C LYS A 2 1.68 11.69 -9.37
N VAL A 3 0.63 10.92 -9.09
CA VAL A 3 0.55 10.08 -7.88
C VAL A 3 0.29 8.62 -8.26
N LEU A 4 1.13 7.72 -7.75
CA LEU A 4 0.86 6.29 -7.80
C LEU A 4 -0.03 5.91 -6.60
N VAL A 5 -1.15 5.24 -6.86
CA VAL A 5 -2.01 4.66 -5.81
C VAL A 5 -2.07 3.15 -6.02
N THR A 6 -1.44 2.37 -5.13
CA THR A 6 -1.61 0.91 -5.15
C THR A 6 -2.82 0.51 -4.31
N GLY A 7 -3.50 -0.57 -4.70
CA GLY A 7 -4.78 -0.97 -4.09
C GLY A 7 -5.93 -0.05 -4.51
N SER A 8 -5.84 0.56 -5.70
CA SER A 8 -6.77 1.62 -6.15
C SER A 8 -8.19 1.13 -6.37
N ALA A 9 -8.41 -0.18 -6.60
CA ALA A 9 -9.75 -0.77 -6.67
C ALA A 9 -10.27 -1.21 -5.28
N GLY A 10 -9.42 -1.16 -4.26
CA GLY A 10 -9.78 -1.39 -2.86
C GLY A 10 -10.65 -0.28 -2.27
N PHE A 11 -11.19 -0.53 -1.06
CA PHE A 11 -12.10 0.41 -0.40
C PHE A 11 -11.45 1.78 -0.14
N ILE A 12 -10.33 1.81 0.58
CA ILE A 12 -9.63 3.07 0.91
C ILE A 12 -8.92 3.62 -0.33
N GLY A 13 -8.26 2.76 -1.11
CA GLY A 13 -7.50 3.18 -2.28
C GLY A 13 -8.34 3.89 -3.34
N SER A 14 -9.57 3.41 -3.60
CA SER A 14 -10.48 4.07 -4.56
C SER A 14 -10.92 5.45 -4.09
N ALA A 15 -11.26 5.61 -2.81
CA ALA A 15 -11.62 6.90 -2.24
C ALA A 15 -10.44 7.89 -2.28
N VAL A 16 -9.22 7.42 -1.99
CA VAL A 16 -8.01 8.24 -2.10
C VAL A 16 -7.76 8.66 -3.55
N ALA A 17 -7.81 7.71 -4.50
CA ALA A 17 -7.62 7.99 -5.92
C ALA A 17 -8.65 9.00 -6.43
N GLY A 18 -9.94 8.81 -6.11
CA GLY A 18 -11.01 9.74 -6.45
C GLY A 18 -10.75 11.15 -5.91
N ARG A 19 -10.35 11.27 -4.64
CA ARG A 19 -10.05 12.58 -4.03
C ARG A 19 -8.83 13.27 -4.63
N LEU A 20 -7.80 12.51 -5.02
CA LEU A 20 -6.63 13.05 -5.71
C LEU A 20 -7.01 13.56 -7.11
N LEU A 21 -7.83 12.81 -7.84
CA LEU A 21 -8.37 13.23 -9.13
C LEU A 21 -9.24 14.50 -9.00
N ASP A 22 -10.09 14.59 -7.98
CA ASP A 22 -10.90 15.80 -7.69
C ASP A 22 -10.02 17.02 -7.38
N ARG A 23 -8.82 16.81 -6.82
CA ARG A 23 -7.84 17.87 -6.58
C ARG A 23 -7.14 18.34 -7.87
N GLY A 24 -7.30 17.64 -8.98
CA GLY A 24 -6.62 17.90 -10.26
C GLY A 24 -5.27 17.20 -10.40
N ASP A 25 -5.02 16.15 -9.63
CA ASP A 25 -3.84 15.30 -9.84
C ASP A 25 -4.07 14.29 -10.96
N VAL A 26 -2.96 13.80 -11.52
CA VAL A 26 -2.95 12.64 -12.42
C VAL A 26 -2.63 11.41 -11.57
N VAL A 27 -3.49 10.41 -11.61
CA VAL A 27 -3.37 9.21 -10.78
C VAL A 27 -3.10 8.00 -11.65
N LEU A 28 -2.03 7.27 -11.33
CA LEU A 28 -1.86 5.89 -11.80
C LEU A 28 -2.36 4.95 -10.71
N GLY A 29 -3.43 4.22 -10.97
CA GLY A 29 -3.96 3.19 -10.10
C GLY A 29 -3.43 1.81 -10.44
N ILE A 30 -3.06 1.05 -9.42
CA ILE A 30 -2.64 -0.35 -9.54
C ILE A 30 -3.43 -1.21 -8.56
N ASP A 31 -4.06 -2.27 -9.03
CA ASP A 31 -4.69 -3.31 -8.21
C ASP A 31 -4.57 -4.66 -8.92
N SER A 32 -4.45 -5.76 -8.17
CA SER A 32 -4.39 -7.10 -8.78
C SER A 32 -5.78 -7.71 -9.02
N LEU A 33 -6.84 -7.07 -8.51
CA LEU A 33 -8.21 -7.57 -8.55
C LEU A 33 -8.36 -9.00 -8.01
N ASN A 34 -7.52 -9.37 -7.03
CA ASN A 34 -7.63 -10.69 -6.38
C ASN A 34 -9.03 -10.96 -5.79
N ASP A 35 -9.34 -12.23 -5.56
CA ASP A 35 -10.66 -12.74 -5.18
C ASP A 35 -10.84 -12.89 -3.66
N TYR A 36 -10.05 -12.19 -2.85
CA TYR A 36 -10.20 -12.22 -1.37
C TYR A 36 -11.61 -11.83 -0.90
N TYR A 37 -12.27 -10.96 -1.66
CA TYR A 37 -13.70 -10.67 -1.56
C TYR A 37 -14.27 -10.47 -2.97
N ASP A 38 -15.57 -10.24 -3.08
CA ASP A 38 -16.28 -10.03 -4.34
C ASP A 38 -15.52 -9.08 -5.30
N VAL A 39 -15.03 -9.66 -6.39
CA VAL A 39 -14.28 -8.96 -7.44
C VAL A 39 -15.16 -7.93 -8.14
N GLY A 40 -16.47 -8.19 -8.28
CA GLY A 40 -17.41 -7.23 -8.88
C GLY A 40 -17.48 -5.91 -8.11
N LEU A 41 -17.27 -5.93 -6.79
CA LEU A 41 -17.15 -4.70 -5.99
C LEU A 41 -15.85 -3.93 -6.27
N LYS A 42 -14.75 -4.62 -6.56
CA LYS A 42 -13.51 -3.97 -6.99
C LYS A 42 -13.65 -3.37 -8.38
N GLU A 43 -14.25 -4.13 -9.31
CA GLU A 43 -14.53 -3.68 -10.67
C GLU A 43 -15.44 -2.44 -10.65
N ALA A 44 -16.52 -2.46 -9.88
CA ALA A 44 -17.42 -1.31 -9.77
C ALA A 44 -16.70 -0.03 -9.27
N ARG A 45 -15.73 -0.15 -8.35
CA ARG A 45 -14.91 0.99 -7.90
C ARG A 45 -13.90 1.42 -8.96
N ARG A 46 -13.26 0.47 -9.63
CA ARG A 46 -12.32 0.70 -10.71
C ARG A 46 -12.99 1.42 -11.88
N ASP A 47 -14.20 1.03 -12.26
CA ASP A 47 -14.97 1.63 -13.34
C ASP A 47 -15.31 3.11 -13.06
N GLN A 48 -15.61 3.44 -11.80
CA GLN A 48 -15.81 4.84 -11.39
C GLN A 48 -14.54 5.68 -11.61
N LEU A 49 -13.35 5.12 -11.37
CA LEU A 49 -12.09 5.81 -11.62
C LEU A 49 -11.75 5.88 -13.11
N LEU A 50 -12.00 4.82 -13.87
CA LEU A 50 -11.78 4.77 -15.32
C LEU A 50 -12.60 5.81 -16.10
N SER A 51 -13.73 6.25 -15.53
CA SER A 51 -14.53 7.34 -16.10
C SER A 51 -13.86 8.73 -16.01
N ARG A 52 -12.71 8.84 -15.33
CA ARG A 52 -11.99 10.11 -15.07
C ARG A 52 -10.79 10.23 -16.01
N GLU A 53 -10.73 11.31 -16.79
CA GLU A 53 -9.68 11.51 -17.82
C GLU A 53 -8.24 11.45 -17.28
N SER A 54 -8.01 11.91 -16.05
CA SER A 54 -6.68 11.93 -15.43
C SER A 54 -6.32 10.65 -14.65
N TYR A 55 -7.10 9.58 -14.81
CA TYR A 55 -6.82 8.28 -14.21
C TYR A 55 -6.23 7.31 -15.24
N LEU A 56 -5.05 6.78 -14.93
CA LEU A 56 -4.44 5.65 -15.64
C LEU A 56 -4.59 4.40 -14.79
N ASP A 57 -4.74 3.25 -15.43
CA ASP A 57 -5.06 2.00 -14.75
C ASP A 57 -4.16 0.86 -15.22
N HIS A 58 -3.61 0.12 -14.26
CA HIS A 58 -2.94 -1.14 -14.52
C HIS A 58 -3.44 -2.23 -13.55
N CYS A 59 -4.01 -3.29 -14.12
CA CYS A 59 -4.37 -4.49 -13.38
C CYS A 59 -3.16 -5.44 -13.30
N LEU A 60 -2.43 -5.42 -12.18
CA LEU A 60 -1.23 -6.23 -11.98
C LEU A 60 -0.96 -6.46 -10.48
N ASP A 61 -0.10 -7.43 -10.18
CA ASP A 61 0.39 -7.69 -8.83
C ASP A 61 1.68 -6.91 -8.54
N ILE A 62 1.71 -6.18 -7.43
CA ILE A 62 2.88 -5.42 -6.98
C ILE A 62 4.05 -6.32 -6.55
N ALA A 63 3.81 -7.60 -6.28
CA ALA A 63 4.85 -8.57 -5.94
C ALA A 63 5.62 -9.06 -7.18
N ASP A 64 5.07 -8.92 -8.40
CA ASP A 64 5.81 -9.13 -9.64
C ASP A 64 6.70 -7.90 -9.92
N ALA A 65 7.92 -7.93 -9.39
CA ALA A 65 8.83 -6.80 -9.42
C ALA A 65 9.12 -6.26 -10.83
N GLY A 66 9.22 -7.15 -11.82
CA GLY A 66 9.52 -6.79 -13.21
C GLY A 66 8.35 -6.07 -13.85
N VAL A 67 7.16 -6.69 -13.79
CA VAL A 67 5.93 -6.14 -14.36
C VAL A 67 5.54 -4.83 -13.67
N PHE A 68 5.59 -4.81 -12.33
CA PHE A 68 5.28 -3.60 -11.55
C PHE A 68 6.22 -2.44 -11.88
N SER A 69 7.54 -2.69 -11.93
CA SER A 69 8.51 -1.64 -12.23
C SER A 69 8.34 -1.09 -13.65
N GLU A 70 8.09 -1.94 -14.64
CA GLU A 70 7.92 -1.50 -16.04
C GLU A 70 6.64 -0.66 -16.20
N ALA A 71 5.55 -1.09 -15.57
CA ALA A 71 4.27 -0.40 -15.62
C ALA A 71 4.30 1.01 -15.01
N VAL A 72 5.16 1.24 -14.00
CA VAL A 72 5.23 2.55 -13.33
C VAL A 72 6.31 3.47 -13.89
N ARG A 73 7.39 2.94 -14.49
CA ARG A 73 8.59 3.73 -14.81
C ARG A 73 8.30 4.94 -15.70
N SER A 74 7.50 4.78 -16.76
CA SER A 74 7.17 5.87 -17.69
C SER A 74 6.22 6.91 -17.08
N PHE A 75 5.47 6.52 -16.03
CA PHE A 75 4.59 7.43 -15.34
C PHE A 75 5.36 8.43 -14.47
N GLU A 76 6.52 8.04 -13.92
CA GLU A 76 7.37 8.89 -13.07
C GLU A 76 6.57 9.58 -11.94
N PRO A 77 5.96 8.81 -11.01
CA PRO A 77 5.19 9.38 -9.92
C PRO A 77 6.06 10.26 -9.02
N GLU A 78 5.53 11.42 -8.63
CA GLU A 78 6.16 12.30 -7.64
C GLU A 78 5.94 11.78 -6.22
N VAL A 79 4.79 11.13 -5.98
CA VAL A 79 4.37 10.60 -4.68
C VAL A 79 3.77 9.21 -4.86
N ILE A 80 4.01 8.33 -3.90
CA ILE A 80 3.36 7.02 -3.83
C ILE A 80 2.43 6.98 -2.60
N VAL A 81 1.19 6.54 -2.82
CA VAL A 81 0.23 6.19 -1.78
C VAL A 81 -0.02 4.69 -1.85
N HIS A 82 0.59 3.95 -0.94
CA HIS A 82 0.57 2.49 -0.92
C HIS A 82 -0.56 1.95 -0.03
N MET A 83 -1.64 1.46 -0.65
CA MET A 83 -2.79 0.85 0.04
C MET A 83 -2.98 -0.63 -0.30
N ALA A 84 -2.29 -1.16 -1.33
CA ALA A 84 -2.32 -2.59 -1.65
C ALA A 84 -1.69 -3.43 -0.53
N ALA A 85 -2.44 -4.38 0.00
CA ALA A 85 -1.98 -5.37 0.97
C ALA A 85 -2.98 -6.51 1.03
N GLN A 86 -2.51 -7.70 1.44
CA GLN A 86 -3.42 -8.69 2.02
C GLN A 86 -3.84 -8.19 3.41
N ALA A 87 -5.12 -7.95 3.56
CA ALA A 87 -5.73 -7.43 4.78
C ALA A 87 -6.53 -8.52 5.52
N GLY A 88 -7.05 -8.16 6.70
CA GLY A 88 -7.81 -9.05 7.56
C GLY A 88 -6.91 -9.76 8.56
N VAL A 89 -7.22 -9.63 9.86
CA VAL A 89 -6.38 -10.21 10.93
C VAL A 89 -6.48 -11.74 10.95
N ARG A 90 -7.71 -12.28 10.85
CA ARG A 90 -7.98 -13.71 11.02
C ARG A 90 -7.49 -14.55 9.85
N TYR A 91 -7.65 -14.06 8.63
CA TYR A 91 -7.24 -14.76 7.41
C TYR A 91 -5.72 -15.03 7.36
N SER A 92 -4.92 -14.29 8.14
CA SER A 92 -3.47 -14.53 8.29
C SER A 92 -3.11 -15.85 8.98
N ILE A 93 -4.08 -16.50 9.63
CA ILE A 93 -3.94 -17.83 10.21
C ILE A 93 -4.13 -18.91 9.13
N GLU A 94 -4.98 -18.64 8.15
CA GLU A 94 -5.38 -19.60 7.11
C GLU A 94 -4.47 -19.54 5.88
N ALA A 95 -4.03 -18.33 5.49
CA ALA A 95 -3.24 -18.11 4.28
C ALA A 95 -2.05 -17.14 4.52
N PRO A 96 -1.12 -17.45 5.44
CA PRO A 96 0.00 -16.57 5.78
C PRO A 96 0.89 -16.21 4.57
N GLU A 97 1.01 -17.09 3.57
CA GLU A 97 1.81 -16.86 2.37
C GLU A 97 1.31 -15.64 1.58
N ALA A 98 0.00 -15.41 1.53
CA ALA A 98 -0.58 -14.24 0.87
C ALA A 98 -0.11 -12.92 1.53
N TYR A 99 0.13 -12.94 2.85
CA TYR A 99 0.64 -11.78 3.59
C TYR A 99 2.12 -11.57 3.33
N VAL A 100 2.94 -12.62 3.22
CA VAL A 100 4.34 -12.47 2.82
C VAL A 100 4.42 -11.91 1.39
N HIS A 101 3.65 -12.49 0.48
CA HIS A 101 3.63 -12.09 -0.93
C HIS A 101 3.25 -10.61 -1.10
N SER A 102 2.08 -10.19 -0.61
CA SER A 102 1.65 -8.80 -0.80
C SER A 102 2.32 -7.83 0.17
N ASN A 103 2.39 -8.16 1.46
CA ASN A 103 2.76 -7.18 2.49
C ASN A 103 4.28 -7.09 2.67
N ILE A 104 5.06 -8.11 2.35
CA ILE A 104 6.53 -8.08 2.49
C ILE A 104 7.19 -7.91 1.12
N VAL A 105 6.95 -8.83 0.19
CA VAL A 105 7.57 -8.78 -1.15
C VAL A 105 7.03 -7.59 -1.94
N GLY A 106 5.70 -7.41 -1.98
CA GLY A 106 5.07 -6.25 -2.61
C GLY A 106 5.54 -4.92 -2.02
N PHE A 107 5.64 -4.82 -0.69
CA PHE A 107 6.12 -3.59 -0.05
C PHE A 107 7.61 -3.31 -0.33
N LEU A 108 8.46 -4.34 -0.38
CA LEU A 108 9.85 -4.20 -0.80
C LEU A 108 9.95 -3.63 -2.22
N ASN A 109 9.12 -4.12 -3.14
CA ASN A 109 9.09 -3.61 -4.51
C ASN A 109 8.67 -2.13 -4.57
N VAL A 110 7.71 -1.72 -3.74
CA VAL A 110 7.30 -0.31 -3.61
C VAL A 110 8.44 0.55 -3.06
N LEU A 111 9.18 0.07 -2.05
CA LEU A 111 10.34 0.77 -1.50
C LEU A 111 11.48 0.91 -2.53
N GLU A 112 11.78 -0.15 -3.27
CA GLU A 112 12.78 -0.12 -4.34
C GLU A 112 12.38 0.84 -5.47
N LEU A 113 11.10 0.86 -5.84
CA LEU A 113 10.57 1.82 -6.81
C LEU A 113 10.71 3.26 -6.31
N ALA A 114 10.32 3.52 -5.05
CA ALA A 114 10.46 4.82 -4.40
C ALA A 114 11.91 5.31 -4.40
N ARG A 115 12.85 4.41 -4.09
CA ARG A 115 14.30 4.65 -4.11
C ARG A 115 14.80 5.00 -5.51
N LYS A 116 14.48 4.16 -6.50
CA LYS A 116 14.97 4.30 -7.88
C LYS A 116 14.45 5.56 -8.56
N LEU A 117 13.18 5.90 -8.32
CA LEU A 117 12.53 7.06 -8.90
C LEU A 117 12.69 8.34 -8.09
N ARG A 118 13.33 8.27 -6.91
CA ARG A 118 13.54 9.41 -6.00
C ARG A 118 12.24 10.19 -5.73
N VAL A 119 11.20 9.44 -5.40
CA VAL A 119 9.88 10.03 -5.13
C VAL A 119 9.98 11.03 -3.98
N LYS A 120 9.19 12.10 -4.06
CA LYS A 120 9.16 13.15 -3.03
C LYS A 120 8.63 12.62 -1.70
N HIS A 121 7.73 11.64 -1.74
CA HIS A 121 7.17 11.01 -0.53
C HIS A 121 6.54 9.64 -0.82
N LEU A 122 6.66 8.73 0.14
CA LEU A 122 5.92 7.47 0.20
C LEU A 122 5.02 7.45 1.45
N VAL A 123 3.71 7.46 1.24
CA VAL A 123 2.72 7.22 2.31
C VAL A 123 2.27 5.77 2.20
N TYR A 124 2.20 5.05 3.31
CA TYR A 124 1.77 3.64 3.32
C TYR A 124 0.84 3.31 4.48
N ALA A 125 -0.07 2.37 4.25
CA ALA A 125 -0.95 1.85 5.27
C ALA A 125 -0.22 0.88 6.22
N SER A 126 -0.03 1.30 7.46
CA SER A 126 0.23 0.41 8.61
C SER A 126 -1.12 -0.09 9.16
N SER A 127 -1.20 -0.42 10.44
CA SER A 127 -2.47 -0.78 11.09
C SER A 127 -2.38 -0.61 12.60
N SER A 128 -3.48 -0.21 13.23
CA SER A 128 -3.65 -0.30 14.69
C SER A 128 -3.42 -1.70 15.28
N SER A 129 -3.49 -2.77 14.48
CA SER A 129 -3.19 -4.14 14.93
C SER A 129 -1.75 -4.33 15.44
N VAL A 130 -0.82 -3.43 15.09
CA VAL A 130 0.58 -3.45 15.59
C VAL A 130 0.66 -3.23 17.11
N TYR A 131 -0.34 -2.60 17.73
CA TYR A 131 -0.40 -2.48 19.19
C TYR A 131 -0.62 -3.84 19.88
N GLY A 132 -1.08 -4.86 19.14
CA GLY A 132 -1.03 -6.25 19.58
C GLY A 132 -1.62 -6.50 20.97
N ALA A 133 -0.77 -6.97 21.89
CA ALA A 133 -1.13 -7.28 23.27
C ALA A 133 -1.11 -6.08 24.23
N ASN A 134 -0.95 -4.84 23.74
CA ASN A 134 -0.92 -3.67 24.61
C ASN A 134 -2.27 -3.47 25.31
N GLU A 135 -2.22 -3.23 26.62
CA GLU A 135 -3.41 -3.01 27.45
C GLU A 135 -3.63 -1.52 27.81
N THR A 136 -2.58 -0.69 27.66
CA THR A 136 -2.66 0.73 28.00
C THR A 136 -3.40 1.50 26.91
N THR A 137 -4.43 2.26 27.30
CA THR A 137 -5.26 3.05 26.39
C THR A 137 -5.36 4.51 26.87
N PRO A 138 -5.51 5.49 25.96
CA PRO A 138 -5.53 5.34 24.49
C PRO A 138 -4.15 4.95 23.94
N PHE A 139 -4.12 4.17 22.86
CA PHE A 139 -2.87 3.79 22.20
C PHE A 139 -2.13 5.01 21.67
N SER A 140 -0.81 5.01 21.83
CA SER A 140 0.09 6.08 21.40
C SER A 140 1.12 5.58 20.40
N VAL A 141 1.51 6.42 19.43
CA VAL A 141 2.61 6.11 18.51
C VAL A 141 3.96 5.97 19.21
N HIS A 142 4.06 6.41 20.47
CA HIS A 142 5.23 6.24 21.33
C HIS A 142 5.25 4.90 22.09
N ASP A 143 4.16 4.13 22.05
CA ASP A 143 4.09 2.83 22.72
C ASP A 143 4.93 1.79 21.98
N ASN A 144 5.47 0.83 22.73
CA ASN A 144 6.12 -0.34 22.18
C ASN A 144 5.10 -1.17 21.37
N VAL A 145 5.54 -1.73 20.24
CA VAL A 145 4.72 -2.51 19.31
C VAL A 145 5.42 -3.81 18.89
N ASP A 146 6.18 -4.40 19.82
CA ASP A 146 7.01 -5.60 19.60
C ASP A 146 6.27 -6.91 19.93
N HIS A 147 5.00 -6.82 20.34
CA HIS A 147 4.16 -7.97 20.72
C HIS A 147 2.93 -8.14 19.81
N PRO A 148 3.09 -8.32 18.48
CA PRO A 148 1.97 -8.54 17.57
C PRO A 148 1.28 -9.90 17.86
N ILE A 149 -0.04 -9.90 17.93
CA ILE A 149 -0.85 -11.11 18.20
C ILE A 149 -1.39 -11.79 16.93
N SER A 150 -1.01 -11.30 15.75
CA SER A 150 -1.40 -11.88 14.46
C SER A 150 -0.28 -11.73 13.44
N PHE A 151 -0.24 -12.62 12.46
CA PHE A 151 0.75 -12.54 11.40
C PHE A 151 0.55 -11.29 10.53
N TYR A 152 -0.70 -10.87 10.28
CA TYR A 152 -0.99 -9.57 9.67
C TYR A 152 -0.33 -8.39 10.41
N ALA A 153 -0.50 -8.30 11.74
CA ALA A 153 0.12 -7.25 12.55
C ALA A 153 1.65 -7.27 12.46
N ALA A 154 2.25 -8.46 12.49
CA ALA A 154 3.69 -8.62 12.30
C ALA A 154 4.14 -8.08 10.94
N THR A 155 3.41 -8.37 9.84
CA THR A 155 3.76 -7.81 8.52
C THR A 155 3.66 -6.29 8.46
N LYS A 156 2.65 -5.69 9.10
CA LYS A 156 2.50 -4.22 9.15
C LYS A 156 3.61 -3.57 9.99
N LYS A 157 4.00 -4.19 11.10
CA LYS A 157 5.17 -3.73 11.86
C LYS A 157 6.47 -3.85 11.06
N SER A 158 6.63 -4.94 10.32
CA SER A 158 7.76 -5.12 9.41
C SER A 158 7.82 -4.02 8.34
N ASN A 159 6.68 -3.57 7.81
CA ASN A 159 6.65 -2.43 6.88
C ASN A 159 7.22 -1.16 7.52
N GLU A 160 6.90 -0.88 8.78
CA GLU A 160 7.49 0.28 9.49
C GLU A 160 9.01 0.18 9.61
N LEU A 161 9.53 -1.01 9.95
CA LEU A 161 10.97 -1.26 10.06
C LEU A 161 11.68 -1.16 8.71
N MET A 162 11.10 -1.73 7.65
CA MET A 162 11.61 -1.65 6.29
C MET A 162 11.64 -0.20 5.79
N ALA A 163 10.56 0.55 6.01
CA ALA A 163 10.46 1.96 5.65
C ALA A 163 11.52 2.81 6.38
N HIS A 164 11.70 2.60 7.69
CA HIS A 164 12.74 3.28 8.46
C HIS A 164 14.15 3.03 7.88
N SER A 165 14.46 1.77 7.56
CA SER A 165 15.74 1.40 6.94
C SER A 165 15.96 2.13 5.61
N TYR A 166 14.95 2.18 4.75
CA TYR A 166 15.02 2.88 3.46
C TYR A 166 15.13 4.41 3.60
N SER A 167 14.40 4.99 4.57
CA SER A 167 14.54 6.40 4.89
C SER A 167 15.95 6.74 5.37
N HIS A 168 16.53 5.90 6.23
CA HIS A 168 17.88 6.12 6.75
C HIS A 168 18.96 5.94 5.67
N LEU A 169 18.92 4.85 4.91
CA LEU A 169 19.97 4.49 3.94
C LEU A 169 19.90 5.33 2.66
N TYR A 170 18.69 5.69 2.22
CA TYR A 170 18.46 6.23 0.89
C TYR A 170 17.71 7.57 0.88
N ASN A 171 17.43 8.14 2.05
CA ASN A 171 16.67 9.39 2.20
C ASN A 171 15.29 9.37 1.52
N VAL A 172 14.66 8.18 1.41
CA VAL A 172 13.28 8.08 0.92
C VAL A 172 12.35 8.62 2.01
N PRO A 173 11.59 9.71 1.80
CA PRO A 173 10.69 10.23 2.82
C PRO A 173 9.49 9.30 2.96
N THR A 174 9.26 8.78 4.18
CA THR A 174 8.18 7.82 4.43
C THR A 174 7.24 8.27 5.55
N THR A 175 5.95 7.95 5.42
CA THR A 175 4.96 8.12 6.48
C THR A 175 4.03 6.92 6.52
N GLY A 176 4.13 6.14 7.61
CA GLY A 176 3.21 5.04 7.89
C GLY A 176 2.01 5.53 8.68
N LEU A 177 0.80 5.16 8.27
CA LEU A 177 -0.45 5.50 8.96
C LEU A 177 -1.05 4.24 9.59
N ARG A 178 -1.18 4.21 10.91
CA ARG A 178 -1.74 3.09 11.69
C ARG A 178 -3.25 3.20 11.84
#